data_AF-A0A1E3GXD0-F1
#
_entry.id   AF-A0A1E3GXD0-F1
#
_cell.length_a   1.000
_cell.length_b   1.000
_cell.length_c   1.000
_cell.angle_alpha   90.00
_cell.angle_beta   90.00
_cell.angle_gamma   90.00
#
_symmetry.space_group_name_H-M   'P 1'
#
loop_
_entity.id
_entity.type
_entity.pdbx_description
1 polymer ?
#
loop_
_entity_poly.entity_id
_entity_poly.type
_entity_poly.pdbx_seq_one_letter_code
_entity_poly.pdbx_strand_id
1 'polypeptide(L)'
;MRALGRAAAVLAAVVGLAATAPAQAEITIDITGGNFQPMPIAIPAFSGADAQLGAQIADVVTADLKRSGLFATLDPASFIDRNVNPNVMPNFQNWRVINAQALVTGAVSRTGDGRVQADFRLWDVFAGQQLTGQQFFTPEANWRRVAHIIADAIYERLTGEKGYFDTRIVFVDETGPKNRRVKRLAIMDQDGANVRYLTRGDDLVITPRFSPSTQDVTYMSFGQDNPRVYLLDIESGQRQIVGNFQGMTFAPRFSPDGSRVVMSLEAGGNANIYTMDIASRQTARLTDTAAIDTSPSYSPDGSQIVFESDRGGTQQLYVMGAGAAGPTASPSARAAIRRRCGRRAAI
;
A
#
# COMPACT_ATOMS: atom_id res chain seq x y z
N MET A 1 -28.38 78.34 -38.36
CA MET A 1 -27.88 77.72 -39.60
C MET A 1 -27.00 76.54 -39.23
N ARG A 2 -27.24 75.40 -39.89
CA ARG A 2 -26.67 74.08 -39.60
C ARG A 2 -25.18 74.03 -39.92
N ALA A 3 -24.38 73.38 -39.08
CA ALA A 3 -23.16 72.69 -39.51
C ALA A 3 -22.92 71.50 -38.58
N LEU A 4 -23.18 70.29 -39.11
CA LEU A 4 -22.86 69.00 -38.51
C LEU A 4 -21.34 68.81 -38.48
N GLY A 5 -20.79 68.35 -37.36
CA GLY A 5 -19.39 67.97 -37.20
C GLY A 5 -19.25 66.61 -36.49
N ARG A 6 -19.36 65.55 -37.30
CA ARG A 6 -19.08 64.12 -37.11
C ARG A 6 -18.41 63.67 -35.80
N ALA A 7 -19.10 62.79 -35.08
CA ALA A 7 -18.53 61.89 -34.08
C ALA A 7 -17.60 60.86 -34.76
N ALA A 8 -16.33 60.82 -34.34
CA ALA A 8 -15.39 59.77 -34.69
C ALA A 8 -15.40 58.71 -33.56
N ALA A 9 -16.09 57.59 -33.78
CA ALA A 9 -15.97 56.42 -32.94
C ALA A 9 -14.68 55.67 -33.31
N VAL A 10 -13.70 55.68 -32.43
CA VAL A 10 -12.51 54.83 -32.53
C VAL A 10 -12.90 53.42 -32.10
N LEU A 11 -13.11 52.53 -33.05
CA LEU A 11 -13.28 51.10 -32.79
C LEU A 11 -11.89 50.47 -32.61
N ALA A 12 -11.44 50.32 -31.38
CA ALA A 12 -10.23 49.56 -31.08
C ALA A 12 -10.54 48.06 -31.22
N ALA A 13 -10.13 47.46 -32.33
CA ALA A 13 -10.16 46.01 -32.51
C ALA A 13 -9.06 45.37 -31.65
N VAL A 14 -9.42 44.92 -30.46
CA VAL A 14 -8.54 44.06 -29.63
C VAL A 14 -8.62 42.65 -30.22
N VAL A 15 -7.65 42.32 -31.08
CA VAL A 15 -7.41 40.93 -31.49
C VAL A 15 -6.74 40.24 -30.30
N GLY A 16 -7.53 39.53 -29.50
CA GLY A 16 -7.00 38.64 -28.46
C GLY A 16 -6.27 37.49 -29.12
N LEU A 17 -4.93 37.51 -29.12
CA LEU A 17 -4.15 36.30 -29.34
C LEU A 17 -4.40 35.38 -28.14
N ALA A 18 -5.31 34.41 -28.32
CA ALA A 18 -5.35 33.26 -27.44
C ALA A 18 -4.03 32.50 -27.64
N ALA A 19 -3.11 32.64 -26.67
CA ALA A 19 -1.95 31.77 -26.59
C ALA A 19 -2.47 30.35 -26.37
N THR A 20 -2.49 29.54 -27.43
CA THR A 20 -2.70 28.10 -27.31
C THR A 20 -1.50 27.56 -26.56
N ALA A 21 -1.68 27.26 -25.26
CA ALA A 21 -0.70 26.48 -24.54
C ALA A 21 -0.47 25.18 -25.32
N PRO A 22 0.79 24.77 -25.57
CA PRO A 22 1.03 23.49 -26.21
C PRO A 22 0.39 22.42 -25.33
N ALA A 23 -0.54 21.64 -25.89
CA ALA A 23 -0.99 20.42 -25.26
C ALA A 23 0.22 19.49 -25.19
N GLN A 24 0.87 19.45 -24.02
CA GLN A 24 1.92 18.49 -23.73
C GLN A 24 1.22 17.12 -23.65
N ALA A 25 1.42 16.30 -24.68
CA ALA A 25 1.05 14.90 -24.63
C ALA A 25 1.98 14.21 -23.63
N GLU A 26 1.63 14.27 -22.36
CA GLU A 26 2.35 13.62 -21.27
C GLU A 26 2.02 12.13 -21.28
N ILE A 27 3.04 11.27 -21.19
CA ILE A 27 2.82 9.83 -21.04
C ILE A 27 2.15 9.58 -19.69
N THR A 28 0.87 9.25 -19.74
CA THR A 28 0.07 8.79 -18.62
C THR A 28 -0.72 7.56 -19.04
N ILE A 29 -0.87 6.63 -18.11
CA ILE A 29 -1.69 5.45 -18.26
C ILE A 29 -3.09 5.79 -17.76
N ASP A 30 -4.07 5.75 -18.68
CA ASP A 30 -5.48 5.83 -18.33
C ASP A 30 -6.02 4.42 -18.03
N ILE A 31 -6.39 4.19 -16.78
CA ILE A 31 -6.85 2.88 -16.26
C ILE A 31 -8.39 2.73 -16.42
N THR A 32 -9.11 3.77 -16.86
CA THR A 32 -10.58 3.82 -16.82
C THR A 32 -11.28 3.14 -18.01
N GLY A 33 -10.53 2.75 -19.05
CA GLY A 33 -11.06 2.22 -20.32
C GLY A 33 -11.16 0.69 -20.40
N GLY A 34 -12.25 0.18 -20.98
CA GLY A 34 -12.50 -1.27 -21.14
C GLY A 34 -11.61 -2.02 -22.15
N ASN A 35 -10.71 -1.33 -22.87
CA ASN A 35 -9.74 -1.93 -23.80
C ASN A 35 -8.33 -1.44 -23.46
N PHE A 36 -7.87 -1.76 -22.26
CA PHE A 36 -6.55 -1.37 -21.77
C PHE A 36 -5.43 -2.17 -22.48
N GLN A 37 -4.45 -1.45 -23.05
CA GLN A 37 -3.24 -2.04 -23.60
C GLN A 37 -2.05 -1.71 -22.69
N PRO A 38 -1.33 -2.72 -22.16
CA PRO A 38 -0.18 -2.47 -21.29
C PRO A 38 0.89 -1.64 -21.99
N MET A 39 1.42 -0.64 -21.30
CA MET A 39 2.40 0.28 -21.86
C MET A 39 3.76 -0.41 -22.04
N PRO A 40 4.34 -0.45 -23.26
CA PRO A 40 5.68 -0.97 -23.48
C PRO A 40 6.75 -0.16 -22.75
N ILE A 41 7.51 -0.83 -21.88
CA ILE A 41 8.57 -0.20 -21.08
C ILE A 41 9.87 -1.01 -21.16
N ALA A 42 10.99 -0.33 -21.38
CA ALA A 42 12.33 -0.91 -21.36
C ALA A 42 13.01 -0.64 -20.02
N ILE A 43 13.60 -1.67 -19.43
CA ILE A 43 14.30 -1.60 -18.14
C ILE A 43 15.62 -2.39 -18.28
N PRO A 44 16.66 -1.82 -18.93
CA PRO A 44 17.99 -2.41 -18.94
C PRO A 44 18.55 -2.58 -17.52
N ALA A 45 19.53 -3.48 -17.39
CA ALA A 45 20.30 -3.61 -16.15
C ALA A 45 20.91 -2.27 -15.74
N PHE A 46 20.88 -1.98 -14.44
CA PHE A 46 21.44 -0.72 -13.95
C PHE A 46 22.97 -0.77 -14.07
N SER A 47 23.53 0.32 -14.60
CA SER A 47 24.97 0.48 -14.83
C SER A 47 25.75 0.66 -13.52
N GLY A 48 27.08 0.63 -13.57
CA GLY A 48 27.93 0.95 -12.40
C GLY A 48 28.91 -0.15 -12.03
N ALA A 49 29.56 0.02 -10.88
CA ALA A 49 30.67 -0.84 -10.45
C ALA A 49 30.21 -2.25 -10.01
N ASP A 50 28.96 -2.38 -9.56
CA ASP A 50 28.37 -3.64 -9.12
C ASP A 50 27.29 -4.09 -10.12
N ALA A 51 27.73 -4.69 -11.23
CA ALA A 51 26.86 -5.10 -12.32
C ALA A 51 25.82 -6.16 -11.89
N GLN A 52 26.17 -7.02 -10.94
CA GLN A 52 25.24 -8.04 -10.45
C GLN A 52 24.10 -7.39 -9.66
N LEU A 53 24.43 -6.47 -8.74
CA LEU A 53 23.42 -5.74 -7.99
C LEU A 53 22.54 -4.88 -8.89
N GLY A 54 23.15 -4.23 -9.91
CA GLY A 54 22.42 -3.46 -10.90
C GLY A 54 21.42 -4.27 -11.71
N ALA A 55 21.78 -5.51 -12.09
CA ALA A 55 20.87 -6.45 -12.74
C ALA A 55 19.74 -6.88 -11.79
N GLN A 56 20.06 -7.23 -10.54
CA GLN A 56 19.07 -7.64 -9.54
C GLN A 56 18.03 -6.56 -9.24
N ILE A 57 18.45 -5.28 -9.15
CA ILE A 57 17.52 -4.16 -8.97
C ILE A 57 16.59 -4.03 -10.18
N ALA A 58 17.15 -4.07 -11.40
CA ALA A 58 16.37 -3.99 -12.63
C ALA A 58 15.36 -5.15 -12.75
N ASP A 59 15.74 -6.36 -12.36
CA ASP A 59 14.87 -7.54 -12.38
C ASP A 59 13.66 -7.38 -11.44
N VAL A 60 13.87 -6.83 -10.24
CA VAL A 60 12.79 -6.57 -9.28
C VAL A 60 11.85 -5.49 -9.80
N VAL A 61 12.39 -4.37 -10.29
CA VAL A 61 11.58 -3.29 -10.90
C VAL A 61 10.76 -3.84 -12.08
N THR A 62 11.38 -4.67 -12.93
CA THR A 62 10.71 -5.33 -14.05
C THR A 62 9.59 -6.23 -13.58
N ALA A 63 9.83 -7.07 -12.58
CA ALA A 63 8.84 -8.00 -12.04
C ALA A 63 7.65 -7.26 -11.41
N ASP A 64 7.89 -6.19 -10.67
CA ASP A 64 6.85 -5.35 -10.05
C ASP A 64 5.93 -4.72 -11.09
N LEU A 65 6.51 -3.98 -12.03
CA LEU A 65 5.74 -3.29 -13.08
C LEU A 65 4.99 -4.31 -13.95
N LYS A 66 5.60 -5.44 -14.28
CA LYS A 66 4.94 -6.52 -15.03
C LYS A 66 3.75 -7.13 -14.26
N ARG A 67 3.90 -7.38 -12.94
CA ARG A 67 2.84 -7.94 -12.10
C ARG A 67 1.63 -7.03 -11.95
N SER A 68 1.83 -5.71 -12.07
CA SER A 68 0.70 -4.77 -12.06
C SER A 68 -0.27 -4.97 -13.24
N GLY A 69 0.18 -5.60 -14.32
CA GLY A 69 -0.58 -5.74 -15.57
C GLY A 69 -0.66 -4.47 -16.41
N LEU A 70 -0.18 -3.33 -15.90
CA LEU A 70 -0.23 -2.04 -16.61
C LEU A 70 0.93 -1.83 -17.59
N PHE A 71 1.98 -2.62 -17.46
CA PHE A 71 3.21 -2.46 -18.24
C PHE A 71 3.58 -3.73 -19.01
N ALA A 72 3.87 -3.57 -20.29
CA ALA A 72 4.51 -4.58 -21.12
C ALA A 72 6.03 -4.40 -21.05
N THR A 73 6.67 -5.06 -20.09
CA THR A 73 8.13 -5.03 -19.97
C THR A 73 8.78 -5.74 -21.16
N LEU A 74 9.64 -5.03 -21.88
CA LEU A 74 10.32 -5.54 -23.08
C LEU A 74 11.40 -6.57 -22.73
N ASP A 75 11.63 -7.52 -23.65
CA ASP A 75 12.66 -8.56 -23.50
C ASP A 75 14.07 -7.93 -23.56
N PRO A 76 14.94 -8.13 -22.55
CA PRO A 76 16.33 -7.65 -22.58
C PRO A 76 17.13 -8.07 -23.81
N ALA A 77 16.80 -9.18 -24.45
CA ALA A 77 17.44 -9.60 -25.70
C ALA A 77 17.20 -8.62 -26.85
N SER A 78 16.08 -7.87 -26.83
CA SER A 78 15.75 -6.86 -27.84
C SER A 78 16.55 -5.57 -27.68
N PHE A 79 17.20 -5.33 -26.53
CA PHE A 79 17.85 -4.07 -26.25
C PHE A 79 19.11 -3.88 -27.11
N ILE A 80 19.06 -2.85 -27.95
CA ILE A 80 20.19 -2.41 -28.79
C ILE A 80 21.27 -1.80 -27.90
N ASP A 81 20.88 -0.93 -26.95
CA ASP A 81 21.76 -0.38 -25.93
C ASP A 81 21.53 -1.11 -24.60
N ARG A 82 22.60 -1.67 -24.01
CA ARG A 82 22.50 -2.49 -22.79
C ARG A 82 23.09 -1.82 -21.54
N ASN A 83 24.01 -0.88 -21.72
CA ASN A 83 24.67 -0.14 -20.65
C ASN A 83 24.39 1.35 -20.83
N VAL A 84 23.25 1.81 -20.30
CA VAL A 84 22.85 3.21 -20.42
C VAL A 84 23.22 3.95 -19.15
N ASN A 85 24.06 4.99 -19.29
CA ASN A 85 24.36 5.89 -18.18
C ASN A 85 23.11 6.75 -17.89
N PRO A 86 22.55 6.71 -16.67
CA PRO A 86 21.35 7.47 -16.33
C PRO A 86 21.55 8.99 -16.36
N ASN A 87 22.79 9.48 -16.28
CA ASN A 87 23.09 10.91 -16.28
C ASN A 87 23.38 11.47 -17.67
N VAL A 88 23.26 10.65 -18.72
CA VAL A 88 23.44 11.05 -20.12
C VAL A 88 22.13 10.80 -20.84
N MET A 89 21.74 11.73 -21.72
CA MET A 89 20.55 11.55 -22.56
C MET A 89 20.68 10.28 -23.42
N PRO A 90 19.74 9.32 -23.32
CA PRO A 90 19.79 8.09 -24.09
C PRO A 90 19.63 8.33 -25.60
N ASN A 91 20.14 7.40 -26.41
CA ASN A 91 19.81 7.37 -27.84
C ASN A 91 18.38 6.84 -28.04
N PHE A 92 17.39 7.72 -27.99
CA PHE A 92 15.97 7.35 -28.08
C PHE A 92 15.60 6.57 -29.36
N GLN A 93 16.35 6.71 -30.46
CA GLN A 93 16.06 5.96 -31.69
C GLN A 93 16.20 4.45 -31.47
N ASN A 94 17.19 4.02 -30.70
CA ASN A 94 17.43 2.62 -30.39
C ASN A 94 16.25 1.99 -29.61
N TRP A 95 15.55 2.79 -28.82
CA TRP A 95 14.41 2.37 -28.01
C TRP A 95 13.09 2.42 -28.78
N ARG A 96 12.92 3.39 -29.70
CA ARG A 96 11.75 3.48 -30.58
C ARG A 96 11.64 2.30 -31.53
N VAL A 97 12.76 1.81 -32.07
CA VAL A 97 12.79 0.67 -32.99
C VAL A 97 12.24 -0.62 -32.36
N ILE A 98 12.39 -0.77 -31.04
CA ILE A 98 11.84 -1.89 -30.27
C ILE A 98 10.50 -1.57 -29.60
N ASN A 99 9.87 -0.47 -30.04
CA ASN A 99 8.56 0.00 -29.56
C ASN A 99 8.49 0.30 -28.06
N ALA A 100 9.61 0.71 -27.44
CA ALA A 100 9.58 1.20 -26.06
C ALA A 100 8.92 2.58 -26.02
N GLN A 101 7.88 2.76 -25.19
CA GLN A 101 7.27 4.07 -24.94
C GLN A 101 7.96 4.78 -23.76
N ALA A 102 8.33 4.02 -22.74
CA ALA A 102 9.10 4.48 -21.60
C ALA A 102 10.42 3.71 -21.48
N LEU A 103 11.44 4.37 -20.96
CA LEU A 103 12.75 3.79 -20.66
C LEU A 103 13.16 4.11 -19.22
N VAL A 104 13.55 3.09 -18.48
CA VAL A 104 14.14 3.21 -17.14
C VAL A 104 15.62 2.97 -17.25
N THR A 105 16.42 3.96 -16.86
CA THR A 105 17.89 3.82 -16.77
C THR A 105 18.30 3.98 -15.33
N GLY A 106 19.34 3.29 -14.89
CA GLY A 106 19.85 3.49 -13.53
C GLY A 106 21.33 3.18 -13.40
N ALA A 107 21.87 3.57 -12.25
CA ALA A 107 23.22 3.25 -11.85
C ALA A 107 23.26 2.83 -10.38
N VAL A 108 24.16 1.89 -10.08
CA VAL A 108 24.36 1.36 -8.74
C VAL A 108 25.84 1.37 -8.41
N SER A 109 26.15 1.83 -7.21
CA SER A 109 27.50 1.84 -6.67
C SER A 109 27.48 1.55 -5.18
N ARG A 110 28.62 1.08 -4.65
CA ARG A 110 28.86 0.98 -3.21
C ARG A 110 29.64 2.20 -2.77
N THR A 111 29.14 2.90 -1.76
CA THR A 111 29.85 4.03 -1.16
C THR A 111 30.96 3.53 -0.23
N GLY A 112 31.94 4.39 0.08
CA GLY A 112 33.11 4.00 0.89
C GLY A 112 32.77 3.57 2.33
N ASP A 113 31.57 3.89 2.81
CA ASP A 113 31.00 3.47 4.11
C ASP A 113 30.20 2.15 4.02
N GLY A 114 30.20 1.47 2.87
CA GLY A 114 29.53 0.17 2.68
C GLY A 114 28.04 0.24 2.37
N ARG A 115 27.46 1.44 2.17
CA ARG A 115 26.07 1.59 1.71
C ARG A 115 25.97 1.38 0.20
N VAL A 116 24.78 0.99 -0.24
CA VAL A 116 24.40 0.95 -1.66
C VAL A 116 23.80 2.30 -2.01
N GLN A 117 24.35 2.92 -3.05
CA GLN A 117 23.77 4.05 -3.74
C GLN A 117 23.14 3.55 -5.04
N ALA A 118 21.85 3.78 -5.22
CA ALA A 118 21.14 3.50 -6.46
C ALA A 118 20.44 4.76 -6.96
N ASP A 119 20.67 5.12 -8.21
CA ASP A 119 19.94 6.19 -8.90
C ASP A 119 19.21 5.64 -10.11
N PHE A 120 18.08 6.26 -10.43
CA PHE A 120 17.32 5.95 -11.62
C PHE A 120 16.81 7.22 -12.29
N ARG A 121 16.53 7.09 -13.59
CA ARG A 121 15.79 8.04 -14.41
C ARG A 121 14.72 7.29 -15.19
N LEU A 122 13.55 7.91 -15.27
CA LEU A 122 12.48 7.51 -16.17
C LEU A 122 12.42 8.50 -17.32
N TRP A 123 12.41 7.98 -18.54
CA TRP A 123 12.38 8.75 -19.77
C TRP A 123 11.14 8.44 -20.59
N ASP A 124 10.60 9.49 -21.19
CA ASP A 124 9.68 9.40 -22.32
C ASP A 124 10.50 9.22 -23.60
N VAL A 125 10.36 8.06 -24.25
CA VAL A 125 11.15 7.72 -25.43
C VAL A 125 10.69 8.52 -26.66
N PHE A 126 9.41 8.87 -26.77
CA PHE A 126 8.89 9.58 -27.93
C PHE A 126 9.12 11.08 -27.83
N ALA A 127 8.81 11.69 -26.69
CA ALA A 127 9.11 13.10 -26.43
C ALA A 127 10.60 13.36 -26.20
N GLY A 128 11.38 12.33 -25.84
CA GLY A 128 12.82 12.44 -25.65
C GLY A 128 13.20 13.25 -24.42
N GLN A 129 12.39 13.18 -23.36
CA GLN A 129 12.55 13.98 -22.14
C GLN A 129 12.54 13.09 -20.89
N GLN A 130 13.17 13.58 -19.83
CA GLN A 130 13.15 12.94 -18.52
C GLN A 130 11.82 13.24 -17.82
N LEU A 131 11.12 12.21 -17.36
CA LEU A 131 9.87 12.32 -16.62
C LEU A 131 10.10 12.44 -15.11
N THR A 132 11.03 11.65 -14.57
CA THR A 132 11.43 11.69 -13.15
C THR A 132 12.82 11.08 -12.95
N GLY A 133 13.44 11.38 -11.82
CA GLY A 133 14.74 10.83 -11.44
C GLY A 133 15.03 11.02 -9.97
N GLN A 134 15.51 9.97 -9.31
CA GLN A 134 15.82 10.01 -7.89
C GLN A 134 17.11 9.24 -7.59
N GLN A 135 17.62 9.41 -6.36
CA GLN A 135 18.80 8.75 -5.84
C GLN A 135 18.52 8.29 -4.42
N PHE A 136 18.94 7.07 -4.09
CA PHE A 136 18.73 6.43 -2.80
C PHE A 136 20.05 5.97 -2.21
N PHE A 137 20.15 6.05 -0.89
CA PHE A 137 21.26 5.50 -0.11
C PHE A 137 20.70 4.55 0.94
N THR A 138 21.16 3.31 0.94
CA THR A 138 20.63 2.27 1.82
C THR A 138 21.72 1.33 2.32
N PRO A 139 21.60 0.72 3.51
CA PRO A 139 22.43 -0.42 3.88
C PRO A 139 22.32 -1.54 2.83
N GLU A 140 23.40 -2.29 2.58
CA GLU A 140 23.43 -3.35 1.56
C GLU A 140 22.27 -4.35 1.71
N ALA A 141 21.90 -4.70 2.94
CA ALA A 141 20.79 -5.62 3.22
C ALA A 141 19.42 -5.17 2.66
N ASN A 142 19.25 -3.87 2.39
CA ASN A 142 17.99 -3.27 1.99
C ASN A 142 17.94 -2.90 0.49
N TRP A 143 18.84 -3.44 -0.33
CA TRP A 143 18.88 -3.14 -1.77
C TRP A 143 17.54 -3.46 -2.47
N ARG A 144 16.88 -4.55 -2.06
CA ARG A 144 15.64 -5.02 -2.69
C ARG A 144 14.47 -4.08 -2.42
N ARG A 145 14.41 -3.52 -1.21
CA ARG A 145 13.46 -2.47 -0.86
C ARG A 145 13.62 -1.24 -1.74
N VAL A 146 14.87 -0.85 -2.06
CA VAL A 146 15.12 0.27 -2.98
C VAL A 146 14.58 -0.03 -4.38
N ALA A 147 14.70 -1.26 -4.87
CA ALA A 147 14.10 -1.64 -6.15
C ALA A 147 12.56 -1.49 -6.15
N HIS A 148 11.89 -1.91 -5.08
CA HIS A 148 10.44 -1.71 -4.93
C HIS A 148 10.05 -0.22 -4.89
N ILE A 149 10.82 0.62 -4.17
CA ILE A 149 10.58 2.08 -4.14
C ILE A 149 10.78 2.72 -5.52
N ILE A 150 11.76 2.25 -6.30
CA ILE A 150 11.96 2.70 -7.69
C ILE A 150 10.75 2.33 -8.54
N ALA A 151 10.25 1.08 -8.41
CA ALA A 151 9.05 0.64 -9.12
C ALA A 151 7.82 1.47 -8.72
N ASP A 152 7.65 1.78 -7.43
CA ASP A 152 6.57 2.64 -6.92
C ASP A 152 6.65 4.05 -7.51
N ALA A 153 7.84 4.64 -7.58
CA ALA A 153 8.04 5.96 -8.16
C ALA A 153 7.75 6.00 -9.67
N ILE A 154 8.10 4.94 -10.40
CA ILE A 154 7.78 4.81 -11.84
C ILE A 154 6.26 4.64 -12.02
N TYR A 155 5.65 3.76 -11.23
CA TYR A 155 4.22 3.50 -11.26
C TYR A 155 3.41 4.76 -10.97
N GLU A 156 3.74 5.47 -9.89
CA GLU A 156 3.05 6.70 -9.51
C GLU A 156 3.21 7.79 -10.58
N ARG A 157 4.40 7.93 -11.15
CA ARG A 157 4.65 8.93 -12.19
C ARG A 157 3.82 8.69 -13.45
N LEU A 158 3.63 7.43 -13.83
CA LEU A 158 2.97 7.03 -15.08
C LEU A 158 1.47 6.79 -14.92
N THR A 159 0.96 6.50 -13.72
CA THR A 159 -0.45 6.20 -13.49
C THR A 159 -1.18 7.28 -12.69
N GLY A 160 -0.46 8.11 -11.93
CA GLY A 160 -1.02 9.03 -10.95
C GLY A 160 -1.47 8.38 -9.65
N GLU A 161 -1.39 7.05 -9.53
CA GLU A 161 -1.79 6.28 -8.35
C GLU A 161 -0.57 5.88 -7.52
N LYS A 162 -0.71 5.85 -6.20
CA LYS A 162 0.40 5.50 -5.32
C LYS A 162 0.81 4.04 -5.52
N GLY A 163 2.11 3.80 -5.62
CA GLY A 163 2.69 2.46 -5.68
C GLY A 163 2.45 1.63 -4.40
N TYR A 164 2.45 0.31 -4.55
CA TYR A 164 2.22 -0.68 -3.49
C TYR A 164 3.28 -1.78 -3.45
N PHE A 165 4.39 -1.64 -4.18
CA PHE A 165 5.39 -2.69 -4.31
C PHE A 165 6.28 -2.80 -3.07
N ASP A 166 6.54 -1.72 -2.31
CA ASP A 166 7.24 -1.76 -1.00
C ASP A 166 6.34 -2.23 0.16
N THR A 167 5.24 -2.94 -0.13
CA THR A 167 4.35 -3.48 0.91
C THR A 167 4.78 -4.88 1.35
N ARG A 168 4.30 -5.28 2.54
CA ARG A 168 4.58 -6.59 3.15
C ARG A 168 3.28 -7.28 3.54
N ILE A 169 3.32 -8.60 3.58
CA ILE A 169 2.20 -9.47 3.93
C ILE A 169 2.54 -10.21 5.22
N VAL A 170 1.63 -10.18 6.19
CA VAL A 170 1.70 -11.00 7.40
C VAL A 170 0.68 -12.12 7.29
N PHE A 171 1.11 -13.34 7.57
CA PHE A 171 0.30 -14.53 7.38
C PHE A 171 0.60 -15.58 8.44
N VAL A 172 -0.25 -16.60 8.50
CA VAL A 172 -0.05 -17.78 9.34
C VAL A 172 0.38 -18.94 8.45
N ASP A 173 1.61 -19.39 8.66
CA ASP A 173 2.16 -20.60 8.05
C ASP A 173 1.74 -21.83 8.88
N GLU A 174 1.03 -22.77 8.27
CA GLU A 174 0.54 -23.99 8.91
C GLU A 174 1.25 -25.23 8.35
N THR A 175 1.88 -25.99 9.23
CA THR A 175 2.63 -27.21 8.88
C THR A 175 2.31 -28.38 9.83
N GLY A 176 2.76 -29.59 9.49
CA GLY A 176 2.54 -30.81 10.29
C GLY A 176 1.20 -31.51 10.00
N PRO A 177 0.93 -32.68 10.61
CA PRO A 177 -0.31 -33.47 10.42
C PRO A 177 -1.51 -32.90 11.20
N LYS A 178 -2.75 -33.34 10.89
CA LYS A 178 -3.99 -32.70 11.39
C LYS A 178 -4.09 -32.69 12.92
N ASN A 179 -3.51 -33.70 13.57
CA ASN A 179 -3.48 -33.86 15.02
C ASN A 179 -2.27 -33.19 15.69
N ARG A 180 -1.37 -32.56 14.94
CA ARG A 180 -0.17 -31.88 15.44
C ARG A 180 0.21 -30.72 14.52
N ARG A 181 -0.74 -29.81 14.30
CA ARG A 181 -0.53 -28.61 13.49
C ARG A 181 0.37 -27.61 14.22
N VAL A 182 1.38 -27.12 13.53
CA VAL A 182 2.22 -26.01 13.98
C VAL A 182 1.81 -24.79 13.17
N LYS A 183 1.34 -23.74 13.86
CA LYS A 183 0.97 -22.46 13.23
C LYS A 183 2.00 -21.40 13.63
N ARG A 184 2.63 -20.76 12.65
CA ARG A 184 3.64 -19.72 12.86
C ARG A 184 3.22 -18.43 12.21
N LEU A 185 3.47 -17.33 12.89
CA LEU A 185 3.33 -16.00 12.31
C LEU A 185 4.54 -15.76 11.40
N ALA A 186 4.30 -15.36 10.16
CA ALA A 186 5.34 -15.05 9.20
C ALA A 186 5.04 -13.73 8.49
N ILE A 187 6.09 -13.07 8.02
CA ILE A 187 6.05 -11.87 7.19
C ILE A 187 6.85 -12.09 5.92
N MET A 188 6.41 -11.51 4.80
CA MET A 188 7.12 -11.52 3.53
C MET A 188 6.87 -10.23 2.76
N ASP A 189 7.66 -9.95 1.75
CA ASP A 189 7.38 -8.88 0.79
C ASP A 189 6.13 -9.23 -0.02
N GLN A 190 5.46 -8.23 -0.61
CA GLN A 190 4.21 -8.46 -1.36
C GLN A 190 4.37 -9.47 -2.50
N ASP A 191 5.59 -9.64 -3.01
CA ASP A 191 5.91 -10.58 -4.07
C ASP A 191 6.43 -11.95 -3.61
N GLY A 192 6.35 -12.23 -2.30
CA GLY A 192 6.68 -13.53 -1.72
C GLY A 192 8.16 -13.72 -1.36
N ALA A 193 9.01 -12.73 -1.62
CA ALA A 193 10.39 -12.76 -1.17
C ALA A 193 10.53 -12.45 0.33
N ASN A 194 11.74 -12.66 0.86
CA ASN A 194 12.11 -12.28 2.23
C ASN A 194 11.18 -12.85 3.32
N VAL A 195 10.71 -14.08 3.14
CA VAL A 195 9.90 -14.77 4.16
C VAL A 195 10.69 -14.88 5.47
N ARG A 196 10.11 -14.35 6.54
CA ARG A 196 10.68 -14.37 7.90
C ARG A 196 9.62 -14.78 8.91
N TYR A 197 9.98 -15.72 9.79
CA TYR A 197 9.12 -16.13 10.88
C TYR A 197 9.21 -15.15 12.06
N LEU A 198 8.06 -14.72 12.56
CA LEU A 198 7.89 -13.84 13.71
C LEU A 198 7.60 -14.62 15.00
N THR A 199 7.13 -15.86 14.89
CA THR A 199 6.99 -16.79 16.01
C THR A 199 7.59 -18.14 15.70
N ARG A 200 8.05 -18.85 16.74
CA ARG A 200 8.71 -20.16 16.63
C ARG A 200 7.73 -21.31 16.34
N GLY A 201 6.46 -21.14 16.69
CA GLY A 201 5.42 -22.18 16.58
C GLY A 201 5.21 -23.00 17.85
N ASP A 202 5.73 -22.52 18.99
CA ASP A 202 5.52 -23.13 20.31
C ASP A 202 4.04 -23.03 20.74
N ASP A 203 3.39 -21.91 20.37
CA ASP A 203 1.97 -21.64 20.60
C ASP A 203 1.24 -21.56 19.26
N LEU A 204 -0.05 -21.94 19.24
CA LEU A 204 -0.89 -21.78 18.07
C LEU A 204 -1.27 -20.30 17.93
N VAL A 205 -0.93 -19.70 16.79
CA VAL A 205 -1.23 -18.29 16.49
C VAL A 205 -2.21 -18.14 15.33
N ILE A 206 -3.14 -17.18 15.43
CA ILE A 206 -4.12 -16.88 14.38
C ILE A 206 -4.46 -15.39 14.27
N THR A 207 -5.13 -15.03 13.17
CA THR A 207 -5.74 -13.71 12.91
C THR A 207 -4.78 -12.52 13.02
N PRO A 208 -3.61 -12.54 12.35
CA PRO A 208 -2.68 -11.42 12.42
C PRO A 208 -3.21 -10.18 11.70
N ARG A 209 -2.88 -9.01 12.23
CA ARG A 209 -3.21 -7.69 11.66
C ARG A 209 -2.05 -6.74 11.81
N PHE A 210 -1.64 -6.11 10.72
CA PHE A 210 -0.66 -5.02 10.76
C PHE A 210 -1.25 -3.76 11.38
N SER A 211 -0.40 -3.04 12.11
CA SER A 211 -0.64 -1.65 12.44
C SER A 211 -0.54 -0.78 11.18
N PRO A 212 -1.43 0.21 10.99
CA PRO A 212 -1.35 1.14 9.87
C PRO A 212 -0.28 2.22 10.04
N SER A 213 0.25 2.41 11.26
CA SER A 213 1.16 3.52 11.57
C SER A 213 2.50 3.10 12.18
N THR A 214 2.61 1.88 12.71
CA THR A 214 3.81 1.36 13.37
C THR A 214 4.24 0.00 12.80
N GLN A 215 5.47 -0.44 13.11
CA GLN A 215 5.97 -1.77 12.73
C GLN A 215 5.47 -2.86 13.70
N ASP A 216 4.16 -2.88 13.96
CA ASP A 216 3.54 -3.81 14.89
C ASP A 216 2.54 -4.75 14.21
N VAL A 217 2.36 -5.93 14.81
CA VAL A 217 1.31 -6.89 14.47
C VAL A 217 0.51 -7.22 15.71
N THR A 218 -0.82 -7.14 15.64
CA THR A 218 -1.69 -7.83 16.60
C THR A 218 -2.06 -9.21 16.10
N TYR A 219 -2.11 -10.18 17.00
CA TYR A 219 -2.51 -11.56 16.69
C TYR A 219 -3.05 -12.24 17.95
N MET A 220 -3.79 -13.32 17.77
CA MET A 220 -4.25 -14.18 18.88
C MET A 220 -3.28 -15.34 19.05
N SER A 221 -2.94 -15.66 20.30
CA SER A 221 -2.12 -16.82 20.66
C SER A 221 -2.85 -17.73 21.65
N PHE A 222 -2.80 -19.03 21.39
CA PHE A 222 -3.27 -20.11 22.28
C PHE A 222 -2.05 -20.67 23.01
N GLY A 223 -1.59 -19.95 24.04
CA GLY A 223 -0.52 -20.43 24.91
C GLY A 223 -1.00 -21.49 25.90
N GLN A 224 -0.24 -21.68 27.00
CA GLN A 224 -0.61 -22.62 28.06
C GLN A 224 -1.84 -22.20 28.89
N ASP A 225 -2.15 -20.90 28.89
CA ASP A 225 -3.29 -20.30 29.58
C ASP A 225 -4.45 -20.00 28.61
N ASN A 226 -5.41 -19.17 29.06
CA ASN A 226 -6.48 -18.65 28.21
C ASN A 226 -5.91 -17.95 26.96
N PRO A 227 -6.51 -18.17 25.77
CA PRO A 227 -6.06 -17.51 24.55
C PRO A 227 -6.21 -15.99 24.65
N ARG A 228 -5.18 -15.28 24.18
CA ARG A 228 -5.08 -13.83 24.33
C ARG A 228 -4.59 -13.18 23.06
N VAL A 229 -4.99 -11.93 22.87
CA VAL A 229 -4.42 -11.02 21.89
C VAL A 229 -3.06 -10.52 22.37
N TYR A 230 -2.07 -10.58 21.48
CA TYR A 230 -0.74 -10.03 21.66
C TYR A 230 -0.50 -8.91 20.65
N LEU A 231 0.33 -7.95 21.06
CA LEU A 231 1.02 -6.99 20.22
C LEU A 231 2.47 -7.46 20.07
N LEU A 232 2.95 -7.55 18.84
CA LEU A 232 4.32 -7.89 18.50
C LEU A 232 4.95 -6.74 17.73
N ASP A 233 6.07 -6.24 18.23
CA ASP A 233 6.97 -5.37 17.48
C ASP A 233 7.81 -6.21 16.51
N ILE A 234 7.76 -5.88 15.22
CA ILE A 234 8.34 -6.66 14.13
C ILE A 234 9.88 -6.54 14.08
N GLU A 235 10.43 -5.44 14.59
CA GLU A 235 11.86 -5.14 14.51
C GLU A 235 12.63 -5.82 15.64
N SER A 236 12.15 -5.64 16.87
CA SER A 236 12.73 -6.17 18.10
C SER A 236 12.27 -7.60 18.43
N GLY A 237 11.13 -8.03 17.89
CA GLY A 237 10.49 -9.30 18.24
C GLY A 237 9.83 -9.29 19.64
N GLN A 238 9.74 -8.13 20.28
CA GLN A 238 9.13 -8.00 21.61
C GLN A 238 7.63 -8.26 21.54
N ARG A 239 7.13 -9.06 22.50
CA ARG A 239 5.73 -9.48 22.58
C ARG A 239 5.11 -8.96 23.86
N GLN A 240 3.91 -8.39 23.75
CA GLN A 240 3.16 -7.87 24.88
C GLN A 240 1.70 -8.32 24.78
N ILE A 241 1.09 -8.69 25.90
CA ILE A 241 -0.34 -9.00 25.94
C ILE A 241 -1.13 -7.70 25.75
N VAL A 242 -2.25 -7.71 25.04
CA VAL A 242 -3.16 -6.57 24.89
C VAL A 242 -4.19 -6.60 26.01
N GLY A 243 -4.01 -5.72 26.99
CA GLY A 243 -4.85 -5.59 28.19
C GLY A 243 -4.74 -6.77 29.17
N ASN A 244 -5.26 -6.59 30.38
CA ASN A 244 -5.32 -7.66 31.38
C ASN A 244 -6.79 -8.03 31.64
N PHE A 245 -7.34 -8.87 30.77
CA PHE A 245 -8.73 -9.28 30.84
C PHE A 245 -8.89 -10.64 31.53
N GLN A 246 -9.99 -10.80 32.26
CA GLN A 246 -10.46 -12.10 32.70
C GLN A 246 -11.30 -12.72 31.58
N GLY A 247 -10.72 -13.66 30.84
CA GLY A 247 -11.40 -14.33 29.73
C GLY A 247 -10.51 -14.52 28.51
N MET A 248 -11.12 -14.89 27.38
CA MET A 248 -10.44 -15.06 26.10
C MET A 248 -10.59 -13.79 25.26
N THR A 249 -9.48 -13.23 24.75
CA THR A 249 -9.53 -12.13 23.78
C THR A 249 -9.19 -12.60 22.38
N PHE A 250 -9.92 -12.09 21.39
CA PHE A 250 -9.79 -12.52 19.99
C PHE A 250 -10.24 -11.44 19.00
N ALA A 251 -10.01 -11.72 17.72
CA ALA A 251 -10.36 -10.87 16.58
C ALA A 251 -9.89 -9.40 16.70
N PRO A 252 -8.60 -9.14 16.98
CA PRO A 252 -8.11 -7.77 17.12
C PRO A 252 -8.14 -7.01 15.79
N ARG A 253 -8.28 -5.69 15.88
CA ARG A 253 -8.06 -4.72 14.79
C ARG A 253 -7.47 -3.43 15.36
N PHE A 254 -6.51 -2.84 14.66
CA PHE A 254 -6.05 -1.49 14.96
C PHE A 254 -7.09 -0.45 14.53
N SER A 255 -7.14 0.68 15.22
CA SER A 255 -7.74 1.91 14.70
C SER A 255 -6.95 2.42 13.48
N PRO A 256 -7.56 3.22 12.58
CA PRO A 256 -6.86 3.70 11.37
C PRO A 256 -5.63 4.58 11.64
N ASP A 257 -5.62 5.28 12.78
CA ASP A 257 -4.46 6.04 13.28
C ASP A 257 -3.41 5.16 14.00
N GLY A 258 -3.76 3.89 14.26
CA GLY A 258 -2.97 2.90 15.00
C GLY A 258 -2.82 3.17 16.49
N SER A 259 -3.54 4.14 17.07
CA SER A 259 -3.42 4.46 18.51
C SER A 259 -4.14 3.47 19.43
N ARG A 260 -5.08 2.70 18.90
CA ARG A 260 -5.94 1.77 19.66
C ARG A 260 -6.04 0.41 19.00
N VAL A 261 -6.36 -0.60 19.81
CA VAL A 261 -6.78 -1.93 19.37
C VAL A 261 -8.21 -2.15 19.84
N VAL A 262 -9.11 -2.54 18.92
CA VAL A 262 -10.44 -3.07 19.25
C VAL A 262 -10.41 -4.60 19.13
N MET A 263 -11.12 -5.28 20.01
CA MET A 263 -11.14 -6.74 20.08
C MET A 263 -12.43 -7.24 20.73
N SER A 264 -12.65 -8.55 20.63
CA SER A 264 -13.72 -9.26 21.33
C SER A 264 -13.16 -9.88 22.60
N LEU A 265 -13.94 -9.84 23.69
CA LEU A 265 -13.67 -10.54 24.94
C LEU A 265 -14.81 -11.51 25.22
N GLU A 266 -14.51 -12.79 25.28
CA GLU A 266 -15.42 -13.82 25.78
C GLU A 266 -15.21 -14.02 27.28
N ALA A 267 -16.29 -13.88 28.04
CA ALA A 267 -16.34 -14.20 29.47
C ALA A 267 -17.73 -14.68 29.87
N GLY A 268 -17.81 -15.83 30.54
CA GLY A 268 -19.06 -16.33 31.11
C GLY A 268 -20.16 -16.67 30.08
N GLY A 269 -19.78 -17.12 28.88
CA GLY A 269 -20.71 -17.51 27.82
C GLY A 269 -21.21 -16.37 26.92
N ASN A 270 -20.81 -15.12 27.20
CA ASN A 270 -21.11 -13.96 26.35
C ASN A 270 -19.81 -13.38 25.77
N ALA A 271 -19.91 -12.68 24.64
CA ALA A 271 -18.81 -11.95 24.05
C ALA A 271 -19.16 -10.47 23.89
N ASN A 272 -18.27 -9.58 24.31
CA ASN A 272 -18.46 -8.13 24.20
C ASN A 272 -17.26 -7.46 23.51
N ILE A 273 -17.48 -6.28 22.95
CA ILE A 273 -16.44 -5.51 22.28
C ILE A 273 -15.71 -4.63 23.28
N TYR A 274 -14.39 -4.67 23.23
CA TYR A 274 -13.49 -3.86 24.04
C TYR A 274 -12.49 -3.12 23.16
N THR A 275 -11.99 -2.01 23.67
CA THR A 275 -10.86 -1.28 23.09
C THR A 275 -9.75 -1.09 24.12
N MET A 276 -8.52 -1.00 23.65
CA MET A 276 -7.35 -0.64 24.44
C MET A 276 -6.56 0.45 23.71
N ASP A 277 -6.22 1.51 24.42
CA ASP A 277 -5.25 2.50 23.98
C ASP A 277 -3.83 1.94 24.14
N ILE A 278 -3.02 2.01 23.08
CA ILE A 278 -1.71 1.35 23.06
C ILE A 278 -0.71 2.03 24.00
N ALA A 279 -0.70 3.37 24.01
CA ALA A 279 0.26 4.15 24.77
C ALA A 279 -0.03 4.11 26.28
N SER A 280 -1.27 4.43 26.66
CA SER A 280 -1.69 4.50 28.06
C SER A 280 -2.07 3.15 28.66
N ARG A 281 -2.28 2.13 27.81
CA ARG A 281 -2.74 0.78 28.19
C ARG A 281 -4.15 0.77 28.79
N GLN A 282 -4.87 1.88 28.74
CA GLN A 282 -6.22 1.98 29.25
C GLN A 282 -7.18 1.19 28.37
N THR A 283 -8.05 0.42 29.03
CA THR A 283 -9.07 -0.40 28.36
C THR A 283 -10.46 0.15 28.60
N ALA A 284 -11.34 0.07 27.61
CA ALA A 284 -12.75 0.42 27.74
C ALA A 284 -13.64 -0.66 27.13
N ARG A 285 -14.77 -0.94 27.79
CA ARG A 285 -15.84 -1.79 27.28
C ARG A 285 -16.76 -0.95 26.38
N LEU A 286 -17.01 -1.42 25.16
CA LEU A 286 -17.84 -0.70 24.18
C LEU A 286 -19.25 -1.28 24.04
N THR A 287 -19.41 -2.58 24.30
CA THR A 287 -20.73 -3.21 24.38
C THR A 287 -20.92 -3.92 25.71
N ASP A 288 -22.14 -3.85 26.24
CA ASP A 288 -22.55 -4.54 27.46
C ASP A 288 -23.92 -5.17 27.28
N THR A 289 -23.94 -6.32 26.62
CA THR A 289 -25.18 -7.06 26.36
C THR A 289 -25.00 -8.54 26.66
N ALA A 290 -26.12 -9.26 26.73
CA ALA A 290 -26.15 -10.72 26.82
C ALA A 290 -25.97 -11.41 25.46
N ALA A 291 -25.78 -10.64 24.39
CA ALA A 291 -25.53 -11.17 23.05
C ALA A 291 -24.05 -11.51 22.86
N ILE A 292 -23.75 -12.22 21.78
CA ILE A 292 -22.39 -12.49 21.31
C ILE A 292 -22.01 -11.39 20.32
N ASP A 293 -21.25 -10.40 20.79
CA ASP A 293 -20.70 -9.34 19.94
C ASP A 293 -19.23 -9.64 19.58
N THR A 294 -18.93 -9.83 18.28
CA THR A 294 -17.58 -10.23 17.83
C THR A 294 -17.07 -9.53 16.57
N SER A 295 -15.81 -9.81 16.21
CA SER A 295 -15.16 -9.40 14.95
C SER A 295 -15.25 -7.90 14.63
N PRO A 296 -14.89 -7.00 15.57
CA PRO A 296 -14.99 -5.57 15.36
C PRO A 296 -14.01 -5.08 14.28
N SER A 297 -14.40 -4.03 13.55
CA SER A 297 -13.52 -3.31 12.62
C SER A 297 -13.90 -1.84 12.56
N TYR A 298 -12.88 -0.96 12.56
CA TYR A 298 -13.11 0.48 12.41
C TYR A 298 -13.51 0.84 10.97
N SER A 299 -14.27 1.93 10.82
CA SER A 299 -14.39 2.64 9.55
C SER A 299 -13.05 3.29 9.15
N PRO A 300 -12.80 3.57 7.87
CA PRO A 300 -11.55 4.22 7.43
C PRO A 300 -11.28 5.58 8.09
N ASP A 301 -12.34 6.32 8.43
CA ASP A 301 -12.27 7.61 9.13
C ASP A 301 -12.20 7.46 10.66
N GLY A 302 -12.19 6.23 11.19
CA GLY A 302 -12.09 5.91 12.62
C GLY A 302 -13.33 6.27 13.44
N SER A 303 -14.37 6.85 12.84
CA SER A 303 -15.55 7.37 13.57
C SER A 303 -16.53 6.28 14.00
N GLN A 304 -16.52 5.12 13.35
CA GLN A 304 -17.45 4.03 13.58
C GLN A 304 -16.74 2.69 13.74
N ILE A 305 -17.41 1.74 14.38
CA ILE A 305 -17.02 0.34 14.47
C ILE A 305 -18.17 -0.50 13.94
N VAL A 306 -17.89 -1.36 12.95
CA VAL A 306 -18.77 -2.46 12.55
C VAL A 306 -18.39 -3.71 13.34
N PHE A 307 -19.38 -4.51 13.73
CA PHE A 307 -19.17 -5.76 14.45
C PHE A 307 -20.32 -6.73 14.16
N GLU A 308 -20.09 -8.01 14.41
CA GLU A 308 -21.10 -9.06 14.33
C GLU A 308 -21.84 -9.18 15.67
N SER A 309 -23.16 -9.34 15.65
CA SER A 309 -23.97 -9.60 16.85
C SER A 309 -25.15 -10.51 16.56
N ASP A 310 -25.50 -11.38 17.51
CA ASP A 310 -26.69 -12.24 17.46
C ASP A 310 -27.89 -11.69 18.24
N ARG A 311 -27.83 -10.43 18.73
CA ARG A 311 -28.89 -9.81 19.55
C ARG A 311 -30.28 -9.77 18.89
N GLY A 312 -30.35 -9.92 17.57
CA GLY A 312 -31.59 -10.02 16.79
C GLY A 312 -32.09 -11.45 16.56
N GLY A 313 -31.49 -12.45 17.22
CA GLY A 313 -31.81 -13.88 17.11
C GLY A 313 -30.96 -14.65 16.08
N THR A 314 -30.29 -13.95 15.16
CA THR A 314 -29.29 -14.52 14.23
C THR A 314 -28.10 -13.58 14.10
N GLN A 315 -26.94 -14.09 13.68
CA GLN A 315 -25.74 -13.30 13.43
C GLN A 315 -25.98 -12.25 12.33
N GLN A 316 -25.83 -10.97 12.67
CA GLN A 316 -25.97 -9.84 11.75
C GLN A 316 -24.86 -8.81 12.00
N LEU A 317 -24.65 -7.91 11.03
CA LEU A 317 -23.73 -6.78 11.19
C LEU A 317 -24.42 -5.59 11.86
N TYR A 318 -23.78 -5.06 12.88
CA TYR A 318 -24.16 -3.85 13.60
C TYR A 318 -23.06 -2.80 13.51
N VAL A 319 -23.43 -1.54 13.67
CA VAL A 319 -22.50 -0.41 13.68
C VAL A 319 -22.74 0.42 14.92
N MET A 320 -21.67 0.90 15.54
CA MET A 320 -21.69 1.87 16.65
C MET A 320 -20.67 2.97 16.42
N GLY A 321 -20.77 4.07 17.17
CA GLY A 321 -19.71 5.08 17.22
C GLY A 321 -18.46 4.52 17.90
N ALA A 322 -17.27 4.96 17.46
CA ALA A 322 -16.00 4.57 18.06
C ALA A 322 -15.67 5.31 19.37
N GLY A 323 -16.45 6.33 19.72
CA GLY A 323 -16.31 7.09 20.97
C GLY A 323 -16.76 6.28 22.18
N ALA A 324 -16.22 6.61 23.36
CA ALA A 324 -16.52 5.92 24.63
C ALA A 324 -17.97 6.09 25.14
N ALA A 325 -18.87 6.72 24.37
CA ALA A 325 -20.27 6.94 24.74
C ALA A 325 -21.16 5.99 23.93
N GLY A 326 -21.49 4.85 24.53
CA GLY A 326 -22.67 3.99 24.29
C GLY A 326 -23.08 3.62 22.86
N PRO A 327 -23.52 2.38 22.60
CA PRO A 327 -23.97 1.97 21.26
C PRO A 327 -25.23 2.76 20.83
N THR A 328 -25.10 3.61 19.81
CA THR A 328 -26.26 4.11 19.05
C THR A 328 -26.72 3.01 18.09
N ALA A 329 -27.86 2.40 18.36
CA ALA A 329 -28.47 1.43 17.46
C ALA A 329 -28.88 2.13 16.14
N SER A 330 -28.23 1.78 15.03
CA SER A 330 -28.76 2.10 13.69
C SER A 330 -29.32 0.82 13.05
N PRO A 331 -30.64 0.72 12.79
CA PRO A 331 -31.24 -0.44 12.11
C PRO A 331 -30.89 -0.54 10.60
N SER A 332 -29.86 0.17 10.11
CA SER A 332 -29.67 0.40 8.67
C SER A 332 -28.31 0.03 8.10
N ALA A 333 -27.61 -0.95 8.68
CA ALA A 333 -26.37 -1.50 8.10
C ALA A 333 -26.56 -2.01 6.65
N ARG A 334 -27.78 -2.42 6.27
CA ARG A 334 -28.12 -2.80 4.88
C ARG A 334 -27.96 -1.66 3.86
N ALA A 335 -28.08 -0.39 4.27
CA ALA A 335 -28.04 0.76 3.36
C ALA A 335 -26.67 1.47 3.31
N ALA A 336 -25.91 1.44 4.40
CA ALA A 336 -24.62 2.15 4.49
C ALA A 336 -23.52 1.47 3.65
N ILE A 337 -23.47 0.13 3.63
CA ILE A 337 -22.48 -0.63 2.86
C ILE A 337 -22.66 -0.39 1.35
N ARG A 338 -23.90 -0.26 0.86
CA ARG A 338 -24.18 0.07 -0.55
C ARG A 338 -23.84 1.51 -0.94
N ARG A 339 -23.96 2.48 -0.02
CA ARG A 339 -23.77 3.91 -0.35
C ARG A 339 -22.32 4.37 -0.34
N ARG A 340 -21.40 3.73 0.39
CA ARG A 340 -19.96 4.08 0.38
C ARG A 340 -19.10 3.26 -0.59
N CYS A 341 -19.51 2.04 -0.98
CA CYS A 341 -18.86 1.33 -2.10
C CYS A 341 -19.15 1.97 -3.47
N GLY A 342 -20.26 2.70 -3.64
CA GLY A 342 -20.62 3.34 -4.91
C GLY A 342 -20.04 4.74 -5.16
N ARG A 343 -19.15 5.26 -4.31
CA ARG A 343 -18.57 6.62 -4.47
C ARG A 343 -17.03 6.69 -4.45
N ARG A 344 -16.35 5.54 -4.41
CA ARG A 344 -14.90 5.40 -4.69
C ARG A 344 -14.59 4.10 -5.46
N ALA A 345 -15.50 3.74 -6.36
CA ALA A 345 -15.30 2.76 -7.43
C ALA A 345 -15.82 3.40 -8.71
N ALA A 346 -15.17 4.51 -9.06
CA ALA A 346 -15.23 5.23 -10.32
C ALA A 346 -14.06 6.21 -10.24
N ILE A 347 -12.87 5.67 -10.43
CA ILE A 347 -11.80 6.09 -11.35
C ILE A 347 -10.86 4.89 -11.34
#